data_AF-A0AA90QBI5-F1
#
_entry.id   AF-A0AA90QBI5-F1
#
_cell.length_a   1.000
_cell.length_b   1.000
_cell.length_c   1.000
_cell.angle_alpha   90.00
_cell.angle_beta   90.00
_cell.angle_gamma   90.00
#
_symmetry.space_group_name_H-M   'P 1'
#
loop_
_entity.id
_entity.type
_entity.pdbx_description
1 polymer ?
#
loop_
_entity_poly.entity_id
_entity_poly.type
_entity_poly.pdbx_seq_one_letter_code
_entity_poly.pdbx_strand_id
1 'polypeptide(L)'
;MTTSPDPIDALREQFQSVDGFLAELRGFGRWNKPAFAHLVGAMQRYLESAGHGEHLERWIAEGFWLHDSMVRELSSSPAFRNELGQDYLDAAYQRLSELAYWFFIGESIWQDDPGLDYILTG
;
A
#
# COMPACT_ATOMS: atom_id res chain seq x y z
N MET A 1 -7.43 11.35 24.12
CA MET A 1 -6.25 11.23 23.25
C MET A 1 -6.08 9.75 22.94
N THR A 2 -6.53 9.31 21.77
CA THR A 2 -6.25 7.95 21.29
C THR A 2 -4.82 7.93 20.78
N THR A 3 -3.94 7.22 21.47
CA THR A 3 -2.56 6.98 21.01
C THR A 3 -2.64 6.33 19.63
N SER A 4 -1.92 6.86 18.63
CA SER A 4 -1.81 6.19 17.33
C SER A 4 -1.26 4.78 17.54
N PRO A 5 -1.82 3.74 16.88
CA PRO A 5 -1.30 2.38 17.01
C PRO A 5 0.17 2.30 16.62
N ASP A 6 0.88 1.33 17.21
CA ASP A 6 2.26 1.03 16.85
C ASP A 6 2.36 0.77 15.32
N PRO A 7 3.37 1.33 14.62
CA PRO A 7 3.48 1.18 13.17
C PRO A 7 3.56 -0.28 12.69
N ILE A 8 4.19 -1.17 13.46
CA ILE A 8 4.29 -2.60 13.12
C ILE A 8 2.93 -3.27 13.28
N ASP A 9 2.19 -2.96 14.35
CA ASP A 9 0.86 -3.51 14.58
C ASP A 9 -0.13 -3.05 13.51
N ALA A 10 -0.09 -1.76 13.15
CA ALA A 10 -0.89 -1.22 12.05
C ALA A 10 -0.56 -1.89 10.72
N LEU A 11 0.73 -2.12 10.42
CA LEU A 11 1.14 -2.80 9.19
C LEU A 11 0.67 -4.26 9.18
N ARG A 12 0.80 -4.95 10.31
CA ARG A 12 0.35 -6.33 10.48
C ARG A 12 -1.15 -6.45 10.21
N GLU A 13 -1.95 -5.53 10.75
CA GLU A 13 -3.39 -5.47 10.49
C GLU A 13 -3.67 -5.34 8.99
N GLN A 14 -3.00 -4.42 8.29
CA GLN A 14 -3.24 -4.21 6.86
C GLN A 14 -2.79 -5.39 5.99
N PHE A 15 -1.69 -6.06 6.34
CA PHE A 15 -1.16 -7.18 5.56
C PHE A 15 -1.86 -8.52 5.82
N GLN A 16 -2.39 -8.73 7.02
CA GLN A 16 -2.87 -10.05 7.47
C GLN A 16 -4.37 -10.09 7.79
N SER A 17 -5.07 -8.95 7.76
CA SER A 17 -6.52 -8.92 7.97
C SER A 17 -7.26 -9.68 6.87
N VAL A 18 -8.21 -10.50 7.29
CA VAL A 18 -9.15 -11.20 6.40
C VAL A 18 -10.07 -10.24 5.64
N ASP A 19 -10.24 -9.04 6.17
CA ASP A 19 -11.01 -7.94 5.58
C ASP A 19 -10.08 -6.80 5.12
N GLY A 20 -8.79 -7.08 4.92
CA GLY A 20 -7.82 -6.13 4.39
C GLY A 20 -8.06 -5.84 2.90
N PHE A 21 -7.49 -4.74 2.40
CA PHE A 21 -7.67 -4.30 1.02
C PHE A 21 -7.41 -5.42 -0.01
N LEU A 22 -6.27 -6.13 0.10
CA LEU A 22 -5.92 -7.19 -0.84
C LEU A 22 -6.87 -8.39 -0.74
N ALA A 23 -7.38 -8.71 0.46
CA ALA A 23 -8.35 -9.76 0.65
C ALA A 23 -9.70 -9.42 -0.01
N GLU A 24 -10.17 -8.17 0.15
CA GLU A 24 -11.37 -7.69 -0.54
C GLU A 24 -11.20 -7.71 -2.06
N LEU A 25 -10.07 -7.22 -2.55
CA LEU A 25 -9.76 -7.18 -3.98
C LEU A 25 -9.74 -8.59 -4.59
N ARG A 26 -9.06 -9.54 -3.93
CA ARG A 26 -8.92 -10.91 -4.43
C ARG A 26 -10.21 -11.72 -4.28
N GLY A 27 -10.92 -11.57 -3.18
CA GLY A 27 -12.11 -12.37 -2.86
C GLY A 27 -13.37 -11.88 -3.57
N PHE A 28 -13.53 -10.57 -3.69
CA PHE A 28 -14.77 -9.95 -4.16
C PHE A 28 -14.60 -9.08 -5.41
N GLY A 29 -13.37 -8.88 -5.89
CA GLY A 29 -13.12 -8.01 -7.05
C GLY A 29 -13.53 -6.56 -6.79
N ARG A 30 -13.39 -6.09 -5.53
CA ARG A 30 -13.83 -4.75 -5.12
C ARG A 30 -12.64 -3.89 -4.72
N TRP A 31 -12.58 -2.67 -5.26
CA TRP A 31 -11.62 -1.67 -4.82
C TRP A 31 -12.20 -0.82 -3.69
N ASN A 32 -11.89 -1.18 -2.45
CA ASN A 32 -12.28 -0.38 -1.29
C ASN A 32 -11.27 0.77 -1.08
N LYS A 33 -11.57 1.97 -1.61
CA LYS A 33 -10.71 3.16 -1.51
C LYS A 33 -10.26 3.48 -0.07
N PRO A 34 -11.15 3.51 0.95
CA PRO A 34 -10.73 3.65 2.34
C PRO A 34 -9.73 2.60 2.82
N ALA A 35 -9.96 1.32 2.52
CA ALA A 35 -9.03 0.25 2.90
C ALA A 35 -7.67 0.39 2.20
N PHE A 36 -7.67 0.80 0.93
CA PHE A 36 -6.44 1.11 0.19
C PHE A 36 -5.66 2.26 0.85
N ALA A 37 -6.33 3.35 1.22
CA ALA A 37 -5.70 4.48 1.90
C ALA A 37 -5.11 4.07 3.28
N HIS A 38 -5.81 3.22 4.04
CA HIS A 38 -5.29 2.68 5.31
C HIS A 38 -4.06 1.80 5.10
N LEU A 39 -4.05 0.94 4.09
CA LEU A 39 -2.90 0.13 3.69
C LEU A 39 -1.68 1.02 3.38
N VAL A 40 -1.84 1.98 2.46
CA VAL A 40 -0.78 2.91 2.05
C VAL A 40 -0.24 3.68 3.25
N GLY A 41 -1.14 4.22 4.10
CA GLY A 41 -0.75 4.94 5.30
C GLY A 41 -0.03 4.07 6.34
N ALA A 42 -0.39 2.80 6.49
CA ALA A 42 0.33 1.88 7.37
C ALA A 42 1.72 1.54 6.84
N MET A 43 1.85 1.25 5.54
CA MET A 43 3.12 1.00 4.87
C MET A 43 4.07 2.20 5.01
N GLN A 44 3.58 3.42 4.75
CA GLN A 44 4.35 4.64 4.89
C GLN A 44 4.81 4.89 6.33
N ARG A 45 3.89 4.83 7.31
CA ARG A 45 4.25 5.04 8.72
C ARG A 45 5.28 4.03 9.22
N TYR A 46 5.17 2.78 8.78
CA TYR A 46 6.18 1.76 9.10
C TYR A 46 7.56 2.19 8.59
N LEU A 47 7.66 2.60 7.32
CA LEU A 47 8.92 3.05 6.72
C LEU A 47 9.49 4.31 7.37
N GLU A 48 8.64 5.27 7.76
CA GLU A 48 9.04 6.47 8.49
C GLU A 48 9.52 6.17 9.93
N SER A 49 8.97 5.11 10.54
CA SER A 49 9.31 4.72 11.92
C SER A 49 10.51 3.78 12.02
N ALA A 50 10.83 3.06 10.96
CA ALA A 50 11.82 2.00 10.98
C ALA A 50 13.24 2.58 10.92
N GLY A 51 14.05 2.30 11.95
CA GLY A 51 15.49 2.31 11.77
C GLY A 51 15.84 1.12 10.88
N HIS A 52 16.23 1.37 9.63
CA HIS A 52 16.58 0.33 8.66
C HIS A 52 17.72 -0.56 9.21
N GLY A 53 17.35 -1.70 9.80
CA GLY A 53 18.30 -2.67 10.34
C GLY A 53 18.89 -3.56 9.26
N GLU A 54 19.92 -4.33 9.59
CA GLU A 54 20.61 -5.25 8.66
C GLU A 54 19.74 -6.45 8.22
N HIS A 55 18.58 -6.66 8.85
CA HIS A 55 17.70 -7.79 8.59
C HIS A 55 16.26 -7.35 8.33
N LEU A 56 15.67 -7.90 7.25
CA LEU A 56 14.26 -7.73 6.93
C LEU A 56 13.45 -8.89 7.51
N GLU A 57 12.39 -8.57 8.26
CA GLU A 57 11.43 -9.58 8.67
C GLU A 57 10.66 -10.11 7.47
N ARG A 58 10.70 -11.44 7.28
CA ARG A 58 10.14 -12.10 6.10
C ARG A 58 8.67 -11.73 5.83
N TRP A 59 7.83 -11.74 6.87
CA TRP A 59 6.40 -11.46 6.71
C TRP A 59 6.14 -10.02 6.26
N ILE A 60 7.02 -9.08 6.62
CA ILE A 60 6.94 -7.68 6.17
C ILE A 60 7.33 -7.61 4.70
N ALA A 61 8.46 -8.23 4.33
CA ALA A 61 8.94 -8.28 2.96
C ALA A 61 7.92 -8.92 2.00
N GLU A 62 7.31 -10.03 2.42
CA GLU A 62 6.23 -10.68 1.67
C GLU A 62 5.02 -9.75 1.53
N GLY A 63 4.63 -9.03 2.58
CA GLY A 63 3.53 -8.08 2.52
C GLY A 63 3.77 -6.94 1.53
N PHE A 64 4.93 -6.28 1.55
CA PHE A 64 5.27 -5.26 0.57
C PHE A 64 5.25 -5.81 -0.87
N TRP A 65 5.88 -6.96 -1.09
CA TRP A 65 5.96 -7.58 -2.41
C TRP A 65 4.59 -8.02 -2.94
N LEU A 66 3.74 -8.62 -2.10
CA LEU A 66 2.40 -9.07 -2.49
C LEU A 66 1.51 -7.90 -2.88
N HIS A 67 1.52 -6.80 -2.14
CA HIS A 67 0.68 -5.65 -2.46
C HIS A 67 1.13 -4.94 -3.74
N ASP A 68 2.44 -4.72 -3.94
CA ASP A 68 2.97 -4.15 -5.19
C ASP A 68 2.63 -5.01 -6.42
N SER A 69 2.81 -6.33 -6.32
CA SER A 69 2.61 -7.23 -7.46
C SER A 69 1.14 -7.58 -7.73
N MET A 70 0.40 -8.02 -6.70
CA MET A 70 -0.94 -8.59 -6.89
C MET A 70 -2.01 -7.55 -7.15
N VAL A 71 -1.89 -6.34 -6.58
CA VAL A 71 -2.93 -5.31 -6.75
C VAL A 71 -3.08 -4.97 -8.22
N ARG A 72 -1.96 -4.75 -8.93
CA ARG A 72 -1.94 -4.49 -10.38
C ARG A 72 -2.51 -5.66 -11.17
N GLU A 73 -2.13 -6.89 -10.84
CA GLU A 73 -2.62 -8.08 -11.53
C GLU A 73 -4.15 -8.21 -11.43
N LEU A 74 -4.67 -8.13 -10.19
CA LEU A 74 -6.09 -8.34 -9.89
C LEU A 74 -6.99 -7.21 -10.41
N SER A 75 -6.46 -6.00 -10.59
CA SER A 75 -7.23 -4.83 -11.03
C SER A 75 -6.95 -4.39 -12.48
N SER A 76 -6.24 -5.23 -13.25
CA SER A 76 -5.91 -4.96 -14.66
C SER A 76 -7.10 -5.00 -15.63
N SER A 77 -8.28 -5.45 -15.19
CA SER A 77 -9.45 -5.59 -16.06
C SER A 77 -10.03 -4.22 -16.49
N PRO A 78 -10.67 -4.14 -17.67
CA PRO A 78 -11.34 -2.90 -18.10
C PRO A 78 -12.43 -2.41 -17.15
N ALA A 79 -13.03 -3.29 -16.34
CA ALA A 79 -14.07 -2.91 -15.39
C ALA A 79 -13.55 -1.91 -14.35
N PHE A 80 -12.39 -2.18 -13.74
CA PHE A 80 -11.77 -1.26 -12.79
C PHE A 80 -11.37 0.06 -13.43
N ARG A 81 -10.83 0.02 -14.66
CA ARG A 81 -10.48 1.25 -15.39
C ARG A 81 -11.70 2.14 -15.64
N ASN A 82 -12.83 1.53 -15.99
CA ASN A 82 -14.08 2.26 -16.23
C ASN A 82 -14.67 2.83 -14.93
N GLU A 83 -14.51 2.12 -13.81
CA GLU A 83 -15.03 2.55 -12.51
C GLU A 83 -14.18 3.63 -11.84
N LEU A 84 -12.85 3.44 -11.82
CA LEU A 84 -11.92 4.25 -11.03
C LEU A 84 -11.15 5.27 -11.86
N GLY A 85 -11.04 5.06 -13.18
CA GLY A 85 -10.19 5.84 -14.07
C GLY A 85 -8.77 5.31 -14.14
N GLN A 86 -8.14 5.46 -15.32
CA GLN A 86 -6.78 5.00 -15.57
C GLN A 86 -5.76 5.76 -14.69
N ASP A 87 -5.89 7.08 -14.58
CA ASP A 87 -4.95 7.93 -13.84
C ASP A 87 -4.91 7.58 -12.34
N TYR A 88 -6.07 7.28 -11.74
CA TYR A 88 -6.15 6.84 -10.35
C TYR A 88 -5.45 5.48 -10.15
N LEU A 89 -5.71 4.51 -11.03
CA LEU A 89 -5.09 3.20 -10.96
C LEU A 89 -3.56 3.31 -11.12
N ASP A 90 -3.09 4.11 -12.07
CA ASP A 90 -1.66 4.32 -12.29
C ASP A 90 -1.00 4.97 -11.07
N ALA A 91 -1.63 5.99 -10.47
CA ALA A 91 -1.15 6.60 -9.22
C ALA A 91 -1.12 5.59 -8.06
N ALA A 92 -2.15 4.74 -7.94
CA ALA A 92 -2.22 3.73 -6.88
C ALA A 92 -1.11 2.68 -7.02
N TYR A 93 -0.89 2.17 -8.22
CA TYR A 93 0.19 1.22 -8.47
C TYR A 93 1.56 1.85 -8.29
N GLN A 94 1.74 3.09 -8.75
CA GLN A 94 2.98 3.84 -8.56
C GLN A 94 3.28 3.96 -7.07
N ARG A 95 2.30 4.37 -6.26
CA ARG A 95 2.49 4.53 -4.81
C ARG A 95 2.89 3.23 -4.10
N LEU A 96 2.26 2.10 -4.45
CA LEU A 96 2.66 0.80 -3.89
C LEU A 96 4.09 0.44 -4.27
N SER A 97 4.46 0.69 -5.53
CA SER A 97 5.81 0.42 -6.03
C SER A 97 6.88 1.24 -5.33
N GLU A 98 6.60 2.52 -5.06
CA GLU A 98 7.50 3.40 -4.31
C GLU A 98 7.72 2.94 -2.88
N LEU A 99 6.64 2.53 -2.21
CA LEU A 99 6.72 2.04 -0.83
C LEU A 99 7.48 0.71 -0.76
N ALA A 100 7.24 -0.21 -1.70
CA ALA A 100 8.01 -1.44 -1.81
C ALA A 100 9.48 -1.16 -2.12
N TYR A 101 9.77 -0.23 -3.04
CA TYR A 101 11.13 0.20 -3.35
C TYR A 101 11.84 0.74 -2.10
N TRP A 102 11.21 1.67 -1.37
CA TRP A 102 11.78 2.23 -0.16
C TRP A 102 12.05 1.13 0.88
N PHE A 103 11.13 0.17 1.06
CA PHE A 103 11.35 -0.96 1.95
C PHE A 103 12.61 -1.77 1.61
N PHE A 104 12.80 -2.11 0.32
CA PHE A 104 13.90 -2.99 -0.10
C PHE A 104 15.25 -2.28 -0.28
N ILE A 105 15.23 -1.00 -0.65
CA ILE A 105 16.44 -0.22 -0.95
C ILE A 105 16.90 0.63 0.24
N GLY A 106 15.98 0.97 1.16
CA GLY A 106 16.26 1.77 2.35
C GLY A 106 16.23 3.28 2.12
N GLU A 107 15.92 3.75 0.90
CA GLU A 107 15.80 5.17 0.56
C GLU A 107 14.50 5.43 -0.21
N SER A 108 13.81 6.53 0.14
CA SER A 108 12.69 7.03 -0.64
C SER A 108 13.21 7.93 -1.76
N ILE A 109 12.89 7.56 -3.00
CA ILE A 109 13.24 8.34 -4.20
C ILE A 109 12.29 9.54 -4.44
N TRP A 110 11.21 9.67 -3.65
CA TRP A 110 10.13 10.65 -3.89
C TRP A 110 9.65 11.33 -2.60
N GLN A 111 10.53 11.71 -1.67
CA GLN A 111 10.12 12.36 -0.42
C GLN A 111 9.33 13.68 -0.62
N ASP A 112 9.24 14.24 -1.84
CA ASP A 112 8.61 15.54 -2.13
C ASP A 112 7.70 15.57 -3.39
N ASP A 113 6.89 14.53 -3.69
CA ASP A 113 5.85 14.63 -4.76
C ASP A 113 4.41 14.75 -4.21
N PRO A 114 3.88 15.98 -4.00
CA PRO A 114 2.51 16.19 -3.53
C PRO A 114 1.42 15.83 -4.55
N GLY A 115 1.76 15.53 -5.80
CA GLY A 115 0.79 15.20 -6.84
C GLY A 115 0.10 13.85 -6.65
N LEU A 116 0.82 12.87 -6.09
CA LEU A 116 0.30 11.51 -5.90
C LEU A 116 -0.74 11.44 -4.77
N ASP A 117 -0.50 12.10 -3.64
CA ASP A 117 -1.43 12.12 -2.50
C ASP A 117 -2.78 12.76 -2.84
N TYR A 118 -2.78 13.78 -3.72
CA TYR A 118 -4.01 14.42 -4.19
C TYR A 118 -4.88 13.47 -5.03
N ILE A 119 -4.27 12.67 -5.91
CA ILE A 119 -5.00 11.72 -6.77
C ILE A 119 -5.59 10.56 -5.95
N LEU A 120 -4.87 10.11 -4.92
CA LEU A 120 -5.29 8.96 -4.11
C LEU A 120 -6.37 9.28 -3.07
N THR A 121 -6.53 10.55 -2.70
CA THR A 121 -7.50 11.01 -1.70
C THR A 121 -8.76 11.65 -2.31
N GLY A 122 -8.80 11.83 -3.63
CA GLY A 122 -9.93 12.36 -4.40
C GLY A 122 -11.05 11.37 -4.75
#